data_AF-A0A6A8A9W6-F1
#
_entry.id   AF-A0A6A8A9W6-F1
#
_cell.length_a   1.000
_cell.length_b   1.000
_cell.length_c   1.000
_cell.angle_alpha   90.00
_cell.angle_beta   90.00
_cell.angle_gamma   90.00
#
_symmetry.space_group_name_H-M   'P 1'
#
loop_
_entity.id
_entity.type
_entity.pdbx_description
1 polymer ?
#
loop_
_entity_poly.entity_id
_entity_poly.type
_entity_poly.pdbx_seq_one_letter_code
_entity_poly.pdbx_strand_id
1 'polypeptide(L)' 'MNFDMEALIDWQQLGMNARVLGLSKGDNPIAARIANASCLLEKDSWLQKAEAWIFGWNIENATRAFSEKASMAASA' A
#
# COMPACT_ATOMS: atom_id res chain seq x y z
N MET A 1 -6.92 -14.90 18.20
CA MET A 1 -7.27 -13.63 17.53
C MET A 1 -6.28 -13.44 16.39
N ASN A 2 -6.73 -13.55 15.14
CA ASN A 2 -5.90 -13.44 13.92
C ASN A 2 -6.30 -12.21 13.07
N PHE A 3 -7.26 -11.41 13.56
CA PHE A 3 -7.94 -10.34 12.83
C PHE A 3 -7.01 -9.18 12.42
N ASP A 4 -5.92 -8.95 13.16
CA ASP A 4 -4.96 -7.90 12.80
C ASP A 4 -4.18 -8.24 11.53
N MET A 5 -3.84 -9.53 11.30
CA MET A 5 -3.09 -9.93 10.11
C MET A 5 -3.94 -9.85 8.84
N GLU A 6 -5.18 -10.34 8.89
CA GLU A 6 -6.11 -10.28 7.75
C GLU A 6 -6.36 -8.83 7.32
N ALA A 7 -6.57 -7.93 8.29
CA ALA A 7 -6.71 -6.51 8.00
C ALA A 7 -5.47 -5.92 7.32
N LEU A 8 -4.26 -6.27 7.76
CA LEU A 8 -3.04 -5.79 7.10
C LEU A 8 -2.89 -6.33 5.68
N ILE A 9 -3.26 -7.59 5.43
CA ILE A 9 -3.26 -8.18 4.08
C ILE A 9 -4.25 -7.45 3.16
N ASP A 10 -5.46 -7.15 3.65
CA ASP A 10 -6.44 -6.38 2.89
C ASP A 10 -5.90 -5.00 2.51
N TRP A 11 -5.23 -4.32 3.45
CA TRP A 11 -4.61 -3.02 3.18
C TRP A 11 -3.45 -3.11 2.20
N GLN A 12 -2.64 -4.18 2.23
CA GLN A 12 -1.63 -4.44 1.20
C GLN A 12 -2.28 -4.61 -0.18
N GLN A 13 -3.35 -5.40 -0.29
CA GLN A 13 -4.06 -5.60 -1.55
C GLN A 13 -4.66 -4.27 -2.07
N LEU A 14 -5.21 -3.44 -1.19
CA LEU A 14 -5.70 -2.10 -1.55
C LEU A 14 -4.57 -1.20 -2.07
N GLY A 15 -3.38 -1.28 -1.47
CA GLY A 15 -2.19 -0.57 -1.94
C GLY A 15 -1.74 -0.99 -3.34
N MET A 16 -1.70 -2.31 -3.60
CA MET A 16 -1.41 -2.85 -4.92
C MET A 16 -2.42 -2.36 -5.96
N ASN A 17 -3.72 -2.48 -5.64
CA ASN A 17 -4.80 -2.07 -6.54
C ASN A 17 -4.74 -0.57 -6.84
N ALA A 18 -4.40 0.27 -5.87
CA ALA A 18 -4.22 1.71 -6.08
C ALA A 18 -3.13 1.99 -7.12
N ARG A 19 -1.98 1.28 -7.05
CA ARG A 19 -0.93 1.42 -8.06
C ARG A 19 -1.39 0.93 -9.44
N VAL A 20 -2.12 -0.19 -9.51
CA VAL A 20 -2.72 -0.70 -10.76
C VAL A 20 -3.64 0.35 -11.40
N LEU A 21 -4.44 1.04 -10.58
CA LEU A 21 -5.35 2.09 -11.01
C LEU A 21 -4.67 3.43 -11.34
N GLY A 22 -3.34 3.53 -11.20
CA GLY A 22 -2.58 4.73 -11.52
C GLY A 22 -2.55 5.79 -10.41
N LEU A 23 -3.03 5.46 -9.20
CA LEU A 23 -2.91 6.36 -8.05
C LEU A 23 -1.46 6.45 -7.58
N SER A 24 -1.09 7.63 -7.10
CA SER A 24 0.21 7.88 -6.51
C SER A 24 0.29 7.27 -5.11
N LYS A 25 1.51 7.03 -4.63
CA LYS A 25 1.73 6.61 -3.24
C LYS A 25 1.18 7.62 -2.21
N GLY A 26 1.08 8.90 -2.60
CA GLY A 26 0.54 9.96 -1.75
C GLY A 26 -0.98 9.88 -1.55
N ASP A 27 -1.68 9.14 -2.41
CA ASP A 27 -3.14 8.97 -2.35
C ASP A 27 -3.58 7.93 -1.30
N ASN A 28 -2.72 7.62 -0.33
CA ASN A 28 -3.04 6.74 0.78
C ASN A 28 -4.23 7.33 1.58
N PRO A 29 -5.39 6.65 1.62
CA PRO A 29 -6.60 7.21 2.21
C PRO A 29 -6.56 7.27 3.74
N ILE A 30 -5.56 6.67 4.38
CA ILE A 30 -5.48 6.54 5.84
C ILE A 30 -4.96 7.82 6.52
N ALA A 31 -4.34 8.74 5.79
CA ALA A 31 -3.82 9.99 6.36
C ALA A 31 -4.86 10.74 7.20
N ALA A 32 -6.10 10.83 6.71
CA ALA A 32 -7.20 11.47 7.43
C ALA A 32 -7.64 10.70 8.69
N ARG A 33 -7.52 9.36 8.69
CA ARG A 33 -7.85 8.52 9.85
C ARG A 33 -6.83 8.71 10.98
N ILE A 34 -5.55 8.80 10.64
CA ILE A 34 -4.47 9.07 11.60
C ILE A 34 -4.66 10.45 12.25
N ALA A 35 -5.01 11.47 11.45
CA ALA A 35 -5.24 12.82 11.95
C ALA A 35 -6.43 12.92 12.92
N ASN A 36 -7.45 12.09 12.72
CA ASN A 36 -8.69 12.10 13.48
C ASN A 36 -8.76 11.04 14.60
N ALA A 37 -7.68 10.30 14.85
CA ALA A 37 -7.67 9.23 15.84
C ALA A 37 -7.92 9.77 17.26
N SER A 38 -8.79 9.09 18.01
CA SER A 38 -9.23 9.50 19.34
C SER A 38 -8.25 9.13 20.47
N CYS A 39 -7.38 8.14 20.22
CA CYS A 39 -6.38 7.67 21.18
C CYS A 39 -5.14 7.10 20.48
N LEU A 40 -4.07 6.87 21.25
CA LEU A 40 -2.80 6.32 20.74
C LEU A 40 -2.97 4.94 20.13
N LEU A 41 -3.76 4.06 20.76
CA LEU A 41 -3.99 2.70 20.26
C LEU A 41 -4.67 2.71 18.90
N GLU A 42 -5.68 3.57 18.72
CA GLU A 42 -6.35 3.73 17.43
C GLU A 42 -5.39 4.30 16.38
N LYS A 43 -4.60 5.32 16.76
CA LYS A 43 -3.60 5.93 15.88
C LYS A 43 -2.58 4.89 15.40
N ASP A 44 -2.06 4.07 16.31
CA ASP A 44 -1.09 3.02 15.98
C ASP A 44 -1.71 1.96 15.06
N SER A 45 -2.98 1.60 15.29
CA SER A 45 -3.72 0.70 14.39
C SER A 45 -3.88 1.28 12.97
N TRP A 46 -4.12 2.59 12.84
CA TRP A 46 -4.17 3.25 11.53
C TRP A 46 -2.78 3.36 10.89
N LEU A 47 -1.74 3.63 11.67
CA LEU A 47 -0.36 3.67 11.16
C LEU A 47 0.06 2.33 10.53
N GLN A 48 -0.20 1.21 11.20
CA GLN A 48 0.13 -0.12 10.66
C GLN A 48 -0.60 -0.40 9.33
N LYS A 49 -1.87 0.00 9.22
CA LYS A 49 -2.64 -0.13 7.98
C LYS A 49 -2.10 0.79 6.88
N ALA A 50 -1.63 1.98 7.24
CA ALA A 50 -1.02 2.91 6.29
C ALA A 50 0.29 2.36 5.73
N GLU A 51 1.11 1.75 6.58
CA GLU A 51 2.34 1.05 6.18
C GLU A 51 2.04 -0.16 5.28
N ALA A 52 1.05 -0.97 5.64
CA ALA A 52 0.58 -2.09 4.83
C ALA A 52 0.15 -1.64 3.41
N TRP A 53 -0.64 -0.58 3.32
CA TRP A 53 -1.03 0.00 2.03
C TRP A 53 0.17 0.48 1.22
N ILE A 54 1.10 1.20 1.84
CA ILE A 54 2.33 1.67 1.17
C ILE A 54 3.18 0.48 0.69
N PHE A 55 3.27 -0.57 1.50
CA PHE A 55 4.00 -1.78 1.16
C PHE A 55 3.42 -2.45 -0.09
N GLY A 56 2.10 -2.65 -0.14
CA GLY A 56 1.42 -3.18 -1.32
C GLY A 56 1.63 -2.31 -2.57
N TRP A 57 1.50 -0.99 -2.44
CA TRP A 57 1.77 -0.07 -3.55
C TRP A 57 3.20 -0.22 -4.09
N ASN A 58 4.19 -0.33 -3.20
CA ASN A 58 5.60 -0.48 -3.56
C ASN A 58 5.88 -1.82 -4.26
N ILE A 59 5.23 -2.91 -3.84
CA ILE A 59 5.34 -4.22 -4.50
C ILE A 59 4.90 -4.10 -5.96
N GLU A 60 3.69 -3.59 -6.20
CA GLU A 60 3.16 -3.46 -7.56
C GLU A 60 4.04 -2.54 -8.41
N ASN A 61 4.52 -1.43 -7.82
CA ASN A 61 5.39 -0.50 -8.53
C ASN A 61 6.73 -1.14 -8.92
N ALA A 62 7.34 -1.92 -8.02
CA ALA A 62 8.60 -2.61 -8.28
C ALA A 62 8.44 -3.67 -9.39
N THR A 63 7.34 -4.44 -9.37
CA THR A 63 7.02 -5.44 -10.40
C THR A 63 6.92 -4.81 -11.79
N ARG A 64 6.27 -3.64 -11.90
CA ARG A 64 6.17 -2.90 -13.17
C ARG A 64 7.52 -2.39 -13.66
N ALA A 65 8.30 -1.77 -12.76
CA ALA A 65 9.62 -1.26 -13.09
C ALA A 65 10.56 -2.39 -13.58
N PHE A 66 10.41 -3.60 -13.04
CA PHE A 66 11.12 -4.78 -13.53
C PHE A 66 10.67 -5.20 -14.93
N SER A 67 9.35 -5.33 -15.16
CA SER A 67 8.78 -5.71 -16.45
C SER A 67 9.13 -4.72 -17.57
N GLU A 68 9.12 -3.42 -17.29
CA GLU A 68 9.53 -2.38 -18.24
C GLU A 68 10.99 -2.56 -18.66
N LYS A 69 11.90 -2.77 -17.70
CA LYS A 69 13.32 -3.03 -17.96
C LYS A 69 13.54 -4.30 -18.78
N ALA A 70 12.82 -5.37 -18.46
CA ALA A 70 12.91 -6.63 -19.19
C ALA A 70 12.42 -6.49 -20.64
N SER A 71 11.31 -5.77 -20.87
CA SER A 71 10.79 -5.48 -22.21
C SER A 71 11.75 -4.66 -23.05
N MET A 72 12.42 -3.66 -22.44
CA MET A 72 13.43 -2.85 -23.13
C MET A 72 14.65 -3.68 -23.55
N ALA A 73 15.12 -4.57 -22.68
CA ALA A 73 16.25 -5.46 -22.99
C ALA A 73 15.93 -6.47 -24.10
N ALA A 74 14.69 -6.95 -24.19
CA ALA A 74 14.26 -7.90 -25.23
C ALA A 74 14.02 -7.24 -26.60
N SER A 75 13.92 -5.91 -26.66
CA SER A 75 13.65 -5.16 -27.90
C SER A 75 14.92 -4.52 -28.50
N ALA A 76 16.08 -4.72 -27.86
CA ALA A 76 17.40 -4.22 -28.29
C ALA A 76 18.19 -5.32 -29.02
#